data_AF-A0A959SSG2-F1
#
_entry.id   AF-A0A959SSG2-F1
#
_cell.length_a   1.000
_cell.length_b   1.000
_cell.length_c   1.000
_cell.angle_alpha   90.00
_cell.angle_beta   90.00
_cell.angle_gamma   90.00
#
_symmetry.space_group_name_H-M   'P 1'
#
loop_
_entity.id
_entity.type
_entity.pdbx_description
1 polymer ?
#
loop_
_entity_poly.entity_id
_entity_poly.type
_entity_poly.pdbx_seq_one_letter_code
_entity_poly.pdbx_strand_id
1 'polypeptide(L)'
;NALHTIAVLLLLGRDPDTIAQRVRHLQPVSMRMQLLPGLQNTTLLNDAYSNDLASLTIALNQLARTAGGRRKVVVLSDIAGSSDDPAPRHARMAALLSAAQVDQLIAVGPGLREHAALFPEGSRFFADAESLLRALPQPPLNGAVVLVKGAREFGLERVVERWEERTHGTVMEVGTEALRHNLNHYRELCGPQVRVMAMVKAGGYGSGAVELARFFAHEQVAYLGVAYADEGIELRRQGIRTPVLVMNPEPVPMEVLHRYHLEAEVYDQRSLQAALDFAAHVPDAPPVHLKLDTGMHRLGFQPDELPVLLDALRHQRALRTASIFSHLASSEDPVQDAFTRQQLERFRCMASAIMEVIGPGPLLHIANSAAVTRFPEARLDMVRLGIGLHGIGANAAETALLLPAETLRTVIAQVKEIPAGDTIGYGRRGKAAKPMRLAILPIGYADGFPRSLGEGRGLVYIHHRPAPTVGSICMDMCMVDVTGIDCRPGDTAIVFSPAHPVQEHARRMGTIPYEALTAISPRVKRVFVQE
;
A
#
# COMPACT_ATOMS: atom_id res chain seq x y z
N ASN A 1 22.39 0.45 3.69
CA ASN A 1 23.40 0.69 4.75
C ASN A 1 24.26 -0.52 5.09
N ALA A 2 23.70 -1.69 5.40
CA ALA A 2 24.49 -2.88 5.81
C ALA A 2 25.59 -3.28 4.79
N LEU A 3 25.30 -3.28 3.49
CA LEU A 3 26.29 -3.62 2.45
C LEU A 3 27.47 -2.63 2.40
N HIS A 4 27.23 -1.33 2.65
CA HIS A 4 28.29 -0.33 2.72
C HIS A 4 29.18 -0.56 3.95
N THR A 5 28.59 -0.89 5.10
CA THR A 5 29.33 -1.25 6.31
C THR A 5 30.15 -2.52 6.09
N ILE A 6 29.60 -3.55 5.44
CA ILE A 6 30.32 -4.77 5.09
C ILE A 6 31.51 -4.44 4.17
N ALA A 7 31.29 -3.64 3.12
CA ALA A 7 32.35 -3.23 2.20
C ALA A 7 33.49 -2.46 2.90
N VAL A 8 33.15 -1.53 3.80
CA VAL A 8 34.13 -0.79 4.60
C VAL A 8 34.87 -1.71 5.58
N LEU A 9 34.20 -2.64 6.24
CA LEU A 9 34.83 -3.59 7.16
C LEU A 9 35.82 -4.52 6.44
N LEU A 10 35.46 -4.98 5.23
CA LEU A 10 36.36 -5.75 4.37
C LEU A 10 37.57 -4.91 3.94
N LEU A 11 37.36 -3.65 3.55
CA LEU A 11 38.45 -2.72 3.20
C LEU A 11 39.40 -2.46 4.39
N LEU A 12 38.87 -2.40 5.61
CA LEU A 12 39.64 -2.25 6.85
C LEU A 12 40.29 -3.56 7.33
N GLY A 13 40.27 -4.63 6.54
CA GLY A 13 40.92 -5.90 6.83
C GLY A 13 40.27 -6.68 7.98
N ARG A 14 38.98 -6.46 8.25
CA ARG A 14 38.26 -7.25 9.25
C ARG A 14 37.93 -8.64 8.70
N ASP A 15 38.06 -9.63 9.57
CA ASP A 15 37.84 -11.04 9.26
C ASP A 15 36.43 -11.30 8.66
N PRO A 16 36.32 -11.86 7.45
CA PRO A 16 35.04 -12.13 6.79
C PRO A 16 34.11 -13.02 7.59
N ASP A 17 34.63 -14.02 8.32
CA ASP A 17 33.80 -14.94 9.11
C ASP A 17 33.16 -14.22 10.30
N THR A 18 33.91 -13.35 10.96
CA THR A 18 33.41 -12.47 12.02
C THR A 18 32.35 -11.49 11.50
N ILE A 19 32.55 -10.91 10.31
CA ILE A 19 31.55 -10.03 9.68
C ILE A 19 30.27 -10.83 9.40
N ALA A 20 30.38 -12.00 8.79
CA ALA A 20 29.24 -12.86 8.45
C ALA A 20 28.46 -13.28 9.70
N GLN A 21 29.15 -13.67 10.77
CA GLN A 21 28.52 -14.04 12.04
C GLN A 21 27.77 -12.86 12.66
N ARG A 22 28.38 -11.66 12.69
CA ARG A 22 27.74 -10.46 13.26
C ARG A 22 26.58 -9.94 12.41
N VAL A 23 26.67 -10.05 11.09
CA VAL A 23 25.58 -9.68 10.17
C VAL A 23 24.34 -10.55 10.39
N ARG A 24 24.50 -11.83 10.73
CA ARG A 24 23.36 -12.72 11.10
C ARG A 24 22.65 -12.29 12.38
N HIS A 25 23.29 -11.49 13.22
CA HIS A 25 22.69 -10.91 14.42
C HIS A 25 22.14 -9.51 14.20
N LEU A 26 22.30 -8.92 13.00
CA LEU A 26 21.62 -7.69 12.65
C LEU A 26 20.13 -7.96 12.59
N GLN A 27 19.38 -7.30 13.45
CA GLN A 27 17.92 -7.33 13.37
C GLN A 27 17.47 -6.28 12.35
N PRO A 28 16.45 -6.58 11.53
CA PRO A 28 15.77 -5.56 10.74
C PRO A 28 15.35 -4.42 11.67
N VAL A 29 15.66 -3.18 11.29
CA VAL A 29 15.20 -2.00 12.02
C VAL A 29 13.83 -1.66 11.49
N SER A 30 12.82 -2.41 11.93
CA SER A 30 11.43 -1.98 11.77
C SER A 30 11.23 -0.75 12.66
N MET A 31 10.68 0.33 12.10
CA MET A 31 10.21 1.53 12.82
C MET A 31 11.20 2.71 12.99
N ARG A 32 11.85 3.18 11.92
CA ARG A 32 12.46 4.52 11.94
C ARG A 32 11.58 5.55 11.25
N MET A 33 11.27 6.63 11.97
CA MET A 33 10.62 7.85 11.45
C MET A 33 9.21 7.63 10.89
N GLN A 34 8.44 6.72 11.48
CA GLN A 34 7.07 6.43 11.07
C GLN A 34 6.14 7.60 11.44
N LEU A 35 5.33 8.06 10.49
CA LEU A 35 4.29 9.06 10.72
C LEU A 35 2.99 8.38 11.12
N LEU A 36 2.52 8.63 12.34
CA LEU A 36 1.29 8.10 12.89
C LEU A 36 0.31 9.23 13.23
N PRO A 37 -0.99 9.07 12.98
CA PRO A 37 -2.00 9.99 13.50
C PRO A 37 -2.04 9.86 15.03
N GLY A 38 -1.94 10.98 15.73
CA GLY A 38 -2.03 11.03 17.19
C GLY A 38 -3.33 11.67 17.66
N LEU A 39 -3.65 11.53 18.95
CA LEU A 39 -4.83 12.12 19.58
C LEU A 39 -4.89 13.63 19.34
N GLN A 40 -6.10 14.20 19.31
CA GLN A 40 -6.33 15.65 19.16
C GLN A 40 -5.63 16.24 17.92
N ASN A 41 -5.78 15.59 16.76
CA ASN A 41 -5.24 16.07 15.49
C ASN A 41 -3.71 16.26 15.50
N THR A 42 -2.99 15.48 16.32
CA THR A 42 -1.52 15.48 16.34
C THR A 42 -0.96 14.56 15.28
N THR A 43 0.28 14.78 14.89
CA THR A 43 1.05 13.82 14.08
C THR A 43 2.22 13.32 14.91
N LEU A 44 2.27 12.03 15.22
CA LEU A 44 3.41 11.41 15.89
C LEU A 44 4.45 11.01 14.85
N LEU A 45 5.70 11.33 15.10
CA LEU A 45 6.86 10.87 14.36
C LEU A 45 7.62 9.90 15.26
N ASN A 46 7.48 8.60 15.01
CA ASN A 46 7.99 7.55 15.87
C ASN A 46 9.45 7.18 15.50
N ASP A 47 10.37 7.41 16.43
CA ASP A 47 11.77 6.99 16.42
C ASP A 47 12.20 6.48 17.82
N ALA A 48 11.29 5.77 18.49
CA ALA A 48 11.42 5.34 19.89
C ALA A 48 12.30 4.10 20.11
N TYR A 49 13.37 3.92 19.32
CA TYR A 49 14.22 2.72 19.36
C TYR A 49 15.68 2.99 19.72
N SER A 50 16.24 4.08 19.20
CA SER A 50 17.63 4.46 19.43
C SER A 50 17.73 5.96 19.72
N ASN A 51 18.63 6.34 20.62
CA ASN A 51 18.90 7.73 20.90
C ASN A 51 20.41 7.98 21.00
N ASP A 52 20.93 8.71 20.03
CA ASP A 52 22.28 9.24 19.97
C ASP A 52 22.25 10.61 19.29
N LEU A 53 23.32 11.40 19.41
CA LEU A 53 23.34 12.77 18.89
C LEU A 53 23.19 12.84 17.36
N ALA A 54 23.74 11.88 16.62
CA ALA A 54 23.65 11.86 15.17
C ALA A 54 22.23 11.50 14.71
N SER A 55 21.63 10.48 15.30
CA SER A 55 20.24 10.10 15.01
C SER A 55 19.24 11.16 15.47
N LEU A 56 19.52 11.89 16.57
CA LEU A 56 18.68 13.02 17.01
C LEU A 56 18.69 14.15 15.99
N THR A 57 19.85 14.46 15.41
CA THR A 57 19.97 15.47 14.36
C THR A 57 19.12 15.11 13.14
N ILE A 58 19.17 13.85 12.69
CA ILE A 58 18.36 13.37 11.56
C ILE A 58 16.87 13.47 11.88
N ALA A 59 16.47 13.04 13.09
CA ALA A 59 15.09 13.04 13.51
C ALA A 59 14.50 14.46 13.60
N LEU A 60 15.28 15.42 14.10
CA LEU A 60 14.88 16.82 14.18
C LEU A 60 14.75 17.48 12.80
N ASN A 61 15.64 17.15 11.86
CA ASN A 61 15.52 17.63 10.46
C ASN A 61 14.24 17.13 9.81
N GLN A 62 13.84 15.89 10.09
CA GLN A 62 12.57 15.36 9.59
C GLN A 62 11.38 16.02 10.29
N LEU A 63 11.44 16.21 11.62
CA LEU A 63 10.41 16.94 12.36
C LEU A 63 10.18 18.33 11.76
N ALA A 64 11.25 19.07 11.45
CA ALA A 64 11.15 20.38 10.83
C ALA A 64 10.46 20.34 9.46
N ARG A 65 10.77 19.34 8.62
CA ARG A 65 10.12 19.14 7.30
C ARG A 65 8.65 18.78 7.43
N THR A 66 8.30 17.88 8.36
CA THR A 66 6.94 17.40 8.59
C THR A 66 6.04 18.45 9.25
N ALA A 67 6.61 19.30 10.11
CA ALA A 67 5.87 20.31 10.86
C ALA A 67 5.14 21.28 9.94
N GLY A 68 5.79 21.73 8.85
CA GLY A 68 5.15 22.62 7.87
C GLY A 68 4.57 23.90 8.50
N GLY A 69 5.22 24.43 9.55
CA GLY A 69 4.75 25.58 10.33
C GLY A 69 3.88 25.26 11.54
N ARG A 70 3.51 23.99 11.77
CA ARG A 70 2.82 23.54 12.99
C ARG A 70 3.77 23.52 14.19
N ARG A 71 3.19 23.55 15.39
CA ARG A 71 3.89 23.42 16.67
C ARG A 71 4.69 22.12 16.73
N LYS A 72 5.99 22.20 17.09
CA LYS A 72 6.95 21.11 17.20
C LYS A 72 7.14 20.71 18.65
N VAL A 73 6.84 19.46 18.96
CA VAL A 73 7.01 18.89 20.30
C VAL A 73 7.96 17.71 20.20
N VAL A 74 8.86 17.56 21.16
CA VAL A 74 9.78 16.42 21.22
C VAL A 74 9.58 15.68 22.53
N VAL A 75 9.28 14.38 22.47
CA VAL A 75 9.39 13.44 23.58
C VAL A 75 10.74 12.76 23.46
N LEU A 76 11.63 12.97 24.43
CA LEU A 76 13.04 12.56 24.34
C LEU A 76 13.44 11.74 25.57
N SER A 77 14.10 10.60 25.36
CA SER A 77 14.76 9.89 26.47
C SER A 77 16.20 10.34 26.70
N ASP A 78 16.82 9.87 27.78
CA ASP A 78 18.29 9.90 27.90
C ASP A 78 18.97 9.06 26.81
N ILE A 79 20.29 9.26 26.64
CA ILE A 79 21.14 8.47 25.76
C ILE A 79 21.79 7.35 26.59
N ALA A 80 21.54 6.10 26.21
CA ALA A 80 22.04 4.90 26.85
C ALA A 80 23.58 4.77 26.73
N GLY A 81 24.26 4.41 27.82
CA GLY A 81 25.57 3.74 27.77
C GLY A 81 26.81 4.57 27.39
N SER A 82 27.14 5.63 28.14
CA SER A 82 28.53 6.14 28.11
C SER A 82 29.10 6.33 29.51
N SER A 83 30.38 6.01 29.66
CA SER A 83 31.20 6.29 30.85
C SER A 83 31.70 7.75 30.95
N ASP A 84 31.35 8.62 30.01
CA ASP A 84 31.79 10.02 29.98
C ASP A 84 30.87 10.93 30.82
N ASP A 85 31.41 12.08 31.22
CA ASP A 85 30.65 13.16 31.86
C ASP A 85 29.36 13.47 31.07
N PRO A 86 28.17 13.33 31.69
CA PRO A 86 26.90 13.54 31.01
C PRO A 86 26.64 15.00 30.63
N ALA A 87 27.28 15.99 31.27
CA ALA A 87 26.93 17.40 31.09
C ALA A 87 27.13 17.94 29.65
N PRO A 88 28.26 17.69 28.96
CA PRO A 88 28.47 18.16 27.57
C PRO A 88 27.45 17.57 26.59
N ARG A 89 26.96 16.35 26.83
CA ARG A 89 25.98 15.69 25.96
C ARG A 89 24.62 16.36 26.06
N HIS A 90 24.13 16.59 27.27
CA HIS A 90 22.85 17.27 27.48
C HIS A 90 22.88 18.70 26.94
N ALA A 91 24.01 19.41 27.09
CA ALA A 91 24.21 20.73 26.48
C ALA A 91 24.12 20.66 24.94
N ARG A 92 24.69 19.62 24.33
CA ARG A 92 24.59 19.41 22.88
C ARG A 92 23.17 19.05 22.43
N MET A 93 22.43 18.24 23.21
CA MET A 93 21.02 17.95 22.96
C MET A 93 20.17 19.22 23.00
N ALA A 94 20.36 20.05 24.03
CA ALA A 94 19.68 21.34 24.15
C ALA A 94 19.96 22.26 22.94
N ALA A 95 21.22 22.33 22.50
CA ALA A 95 21.60 23.10 21.31
C ALA A 95 20.92 22.59 20.03
N LEU A 96 20.80 21.27 19.85
CA LEU A 96 20.10 20.66 18.70
C LEU A 96 18.60 20.98 18.72
N LEU A 97 17.94 20.87 19.88
CA LEU A 97 16.52 21.20 20.04
C LEU A 97 16.26 22.68 19.75
N SER A 98 17.14 23.56 20.24
CA SER A 98 17.06 25.01 19.98
C SER A 98 17.26 25.33 18.49
N ALA A 99 18.26 24.74 17.84
CA ALA A 99 18.50 24.93 16.41
C ALA A 99 17.34 24.44 15.53
N ALA A 100 16.67 23.37 15.95
CA ALA A 100 15.45 22.88 15.29
C ALA A 100 14.19 23.69 15.66
N GLN A 101 14.32 24.72 16.50
CA GLN A 101 13.23 25.56 17.01
C GLN A 101 12.08 24.72 17.60
N VAL A 102 12.41 23.79 18.50
CA VAL A 102 11.41 22.97 19.20
C VAL A 102 10.64 23.83 20.19
N ASP A 103 9.30 23.81 20.12
CA ASP A 103 8.43 24.63 20.97
C ASP A 103 8.24 24.05 22.37
N GLN A 104 8.33 22.72 22.52
CA GLN A 104 8.20 22.05 23.81
C GLN A 104 8.98 20.73 23.86
N LEU A 105 9.70 20.51 24.97
CA LEU A 105 10.34 19.24 25.30
C LEU A 105 9.55 18.50 26.39
N ILE A 106 9.37 17.19 26.20
CA ILE A 106 8.87 16.24 27.19
C ILE A 106 10.00 15.21 27.39
N ALA A 107 10.79 15.40 28.44
CA ALA A 107 11.96 14.58 28.74
C ALA A 107 11.60 13.39 29.64
N VAL A 108 12.17 12.22 29.33
CA VAL A 108 12.01 10.98 30.11
C VAL A 108 13.38 10.41 30.46
N GLY A 109 13.73 10.41 31.74
CA GLY A 109 14.97 9.85 32.24
C GLY A 109 15.67 10.75 33.27
N PRO A 110 16.53 10.17 34.12
CA PRO A 110 17.19 10.89 35.20
C PRO A 110 18.20 11.94 34.71
N GLY A 111 18.96 11.67 33.65
CA GLY A 111 20.03 12.55 33.15
C GLY A 111 19.47 13.87 32.62
N LEU A 112 18.45 13.81 31.77
CA LEU A 112 17.72 14.99 31.29
C LEU A 112 17.08 15.79 32.41
N ARG A 113 16.58 15.12 33.46
CA ARG A 113 15.95 15.78 34.62
C ARG A 113 16.97 16.53 35.48
N GLU A 114 18.15 15.95 35.71
CA GLU A 114 19.24 16.62 36.44
C GLU A 114 19.74 17.87 35.71
N HIS A 115 19.69 17.85 34.38
CA HIS A 115 20.14 18.95 33.51
C HIS A 115 18.98 19.81 32.99
N ALA A 116 17.84 19.84 33.70
CA ALA A 116 16.63 20.53 33.27
C ALA A 116 16.85 22.01 32.91
N ALA A 117 17.80 22.68 33.58
CA ALA A 117 18.15 24.08 33.37
C ALA A 117 18.73 24.38 31.96
N LEU A 118 19.17 23.36 31.22
CA LEU A 118 19.70 23.53 29.86
C LEU A 118 18.61 23.63 28.78
N PHE A 119 17.37 23.26 29.09
CA PHE A 119 16.30 23.10 28.12
C PHE A 119 15.31 24.28 28.17
N PRO A 120 14.54 24.53 27.08
CA PRO A 120 13.63 25.67 27.01
C PRO A 120 12.61 25.74 28.15
N GLU A 121 12.21 26.95 28.55
CA GLU A 121 11.11 27.16 29.50
C GLU A 121 9.81 26.49 28.99
N GLY A 122 9.10 25.78 29.88
CA GLY A 122 7.93 24.98 29.53
C GLY A 122 8.21 23.50 29.23
N SER A 123 9.48 23.08 29.30
CA SER A 123 9.87 21.67 29.26
C SER A 123 9.34 20.89 30.47
N ARG A 124 8.92 19.64 30.25
CA ARG A 124 8.40 18.74 31.31
C ARG A 124 9.32 17.54 31.45
N PHE A 125 9.60 17.12 32.68
CA PHE A 125 10.55 16.05 32.98
C PHE A 125 9.89 14.94 33.78
N PHE A 126 10.11 13.70 33.34
CA PHE A 126 9.54 12.49 33.94
C PHE A 126 10.65 11.49 34.22
N ALA A 127 10.48 10.68 35.28
CA ALA A 127 11.47 9.67 35.63
C ALA A 127 11.49 8.50 34.63
N ASP A 128 10.32 8.15 34.11
CA ASP A 128 10.08 6.99 33.24
C ASP A 128 8.84 7.21 32.36
N ALA A 129 8.63 6.35 31.36
CA ALA A 129 7.47 6.43 30.47
C ALA A 129 6.13 6.25 31.22
N GLU A 130 6.10 5.50 32.32
CA GLU A 130 4.89 5.29 33.14
C GLU A 130 4.42 6.56 33.85
N SER A 131 5.34 7.29 34.46
CA SER A 131 5.06 8.56 35.13
C SER A 131 4.63 9.62 34.12
N LEU A 132 5.23 9.63 32.92
CA LEU A 132 4.76 10.44 31.80
C LEU A 132 3.31 10.10 31.44
N LEU A 133 3.00 8.82 31.20
CA LEU A 133 1.67 8.40 30.75
C LEU A 133 0.58 8.58 31.80
N ARG A 134 0.92 8.49 33.10
CA ARG A 134 0.00 8.81 34.20
C ARG A 134 -0.28 10.30 34.31
N ALA A 135 0.74 11.14 34.10
CA ALA A 135 0.59 12.59 34.19
C ALA A 135 -0.03 13.22 32.93
N LEU A 136 0.13 12.55 31.78
CA LEU A 136 -0.36 12.98 30.47
C LEU A 136 -1.06 11.83 29.73
N PRO A 137 -2.22 11.35 30.23
CA PRO A 137 -2.99 10.31 29.54
C PRO A 137 -3.56 10.82 28.21
N GLN A 138 -3.88 12.11 28.13
CA GLN A 138 -4.22 12.84 26.91
C GLN A 138 -3.41 14.13 26.89
N PRO A 139 -2.30 14.19 26.13
CA PRO A 139 -1.39 15.32 26.21
C PRO A 139 -2.03 16.53 25.48
N PRO A 140 -1.96 17.75 26.02
CA PRO A 140 -2.56 18.95 25.43
C PRO A 140 -1.70 19.47 24.26
N LEU A 141 -1.56 18.64 23.23
CA LEU A 141 -0.67 18.87 22.09
C LEU A 141 -1.45 19.15 20.81
N ASN A 142 -2.72 19.56 20.92
CA ASN A 142 -3.65 19.74 19.81
C ASN A 142 -2.98 20.36 18.55
N GLY A 143 -3.07 19.65 17.42
CA GLY A 143 -2.51 20.09 16.13
C GLY A 143 -0.99 20.05 16.00
N ALA A 144 -0.24 19.62 17.01
CA ALA A 144 1.23 19.58 16.99
C ALA A 144 1.79 18.38 16.23
N VAL A 145 3.04 18.51 15.78
CA VAL A 145 3.87 17.37 15.35
C VAL A 145 4.78 16.97 16.48
N VAL A 146 4.66 15.73 16.93
CA VAL A 146 5.33 15.19 18.10
C VAL A 146 6.36 14.16 17.67
N LEU A 147 7.64 14.48 17.77
CA LEU A 147 8.71 13.49 17.62
C LEU A 147 8.85 12.70 18.90
N VAL A 148 8.72 11.37 18.84
CA VAL A 148 9.01 10.48 19.97
C VAL A 148 10.33 9.77 19.69
N LYS A 149 11.38 10.13 20.43
CA LYS A 149 12.72 9.59 20.24
C LYS A 149 13.31 9.11 21.55
N GLY A 150 13.78 7.87 21.58
CA GLY A 150 14.41 7.35 22.78
C GLY A 150 15.14 6.04 22.58
N ALA A 151 16.05 5.73 23.51
CA ALA A 151 16.66 4.42 23.60
C ALA A 151 15.64 3.41 24.14
N ARG A 152 15.69 2.19 23.62
CA ARG A 152 14.72 1.12 23.91
C ARG A 152 14.51 0.84 25.41
N GLU A 153 15.52 1.03 26.24
CA GLU A 153 15.42 0.81 27.69
C GLU A 153 14.46 1.76 28.41
N PHE A 154 14.13 2.92 27.81
CA PHE A 154 13.22 3.90 28.39
C PHE A 154 11.74 3.69 28.03
N GLY A 155 11.44 2.72 27.14
CA GLY A 155 10.07 2.28 26.88
C GLY A 155 9.17 3.32 26.21
N LEU A 156 9.72 4.24 25.39
CA LEU A 156 8.94 5.31 24.76
C LEU A 156 7.98 4.82 23.67
N GLU A 157 8.13 3.60 23.16
CA GLU A 157 7.17 2.95 22.27
C GLU A 157 5.76 2.92 22.89
N ARG A 158 5.68 2.80 24.22
CA ARG A 158 4.42 2.82 24.97
C ARG A 158 3.73 4.18 24.93
N VAL A 159 4.50 5.26 24.80
CA VAL A 159 3.97 6.62 24.62
C VAL A 159 3.34 6.74 23.25
N VAL A 160 4.02 6.25 22.22
CA VAL A 160 3.48 6.18 20.86
C VAL A 160 2.19 5.38 20.84
N GLU A 161 2.17 4.17 21.41
CA GLU A 161 0.99 3.31 21.45
C GLU A 161 -0.23 3.97 22.12
N ARG A 162 -0.02 4.78 23.16
CA ARG A 162 -1.10 5.42 23.93
C ARG A 162 -1.57 6.73 23.31
N TRP A 163 -0.67 7.47 22.69
CA TRP A 163 -0.98 8.76 22.08
C TRP A 163 -1.34 8.65 20.61
N GLU A 164 -1.13 7.50 19.98
CA GLU A 164 -1.63 7.19 18.64
C GLU A 164 -3.17 7.20 18.67
N GLU A 165 -3.75 7.87 17.68
CA GLU A 165 -5.18 7.87 17.47
C GLU A 165 -5.62 6.51 16.91
N ARG A 166 -5.98 5.60 17.81
CA ARG A 166 -6.62 4.33 17.47
C ARG A 166 -8.11 4.53 17.17
N THR A 167 -8.40 5.28 16.11
CA THR A 167 -9.79 5.51 15.66
C THR A 167 -10.43 4.29 15.00
N HIS A 168 -9.63 3.31 14.57
CA HIS A 168 -10.12 2.16 13.80
C HIS A 168 -9.49 0.86 14.30
N GLY A 169 -10.32 -0.10 14.72
CA GLY A 169 -9.87 -1.43 15.13
C GLY A 169 -9.34 -2.25 13.95
N THR A 170 -9.92 -2.08 12.77
CA THR A 170 -9.60 -2.82 11.54
C THR A 170 -8.92 -1.91 10.51
N VAL A 171 -7.76 -2.31 10.03
CA VAL A 171 -6.94 -1.54 9.08
C VAL A 171 -6.35 -2.43 7.99
N MET A 172 -6.22 -1.87 6.80
CA MET A 172 -5.43 -2.42 5.68
C MET A 172 -4.10 -1.67 5.63
N GLU A 173 -3.01 -2.34 5.96
CA GLU A 173 -1.65 -1.82 5.80
C GLU A 173 -1.09 -2.19 4.43
N VAL A 174 -0.40 -1.25 3.79
CA VAL A 174 0.20 -1.42 2.46
C VAL A 174 1.68 -1.07 2.52
N GLY A 175 2.54 -2.09 2.36
CA GLY A 175 3.99 -1.98 2.40
C GLY A 175 4.56 -1.33 1.14
N THR A 176 5.09 -0.11 1.28
CA THR A 176 5.64 0.64 0.13
C THR A 176 6.96 0.06 -0.40
N GLU A 177 7.73 -0.63 0.45
CA GLU A 177 8.94 -1.34 0.01
C GLU A 177 8.60 -2.55 -0.85
N ALA A 178 7.58 -3.33 -0.46
CA ALA A 178 7.07 -4.44 -1.26
C ALA A 178 6.58 -3.98 -2.64
N LEU A 179 5.79 -2.90 -2.70
CA LEU A 179 5.34 -2.31 -3.98
C LEU A 179 6.52 -1.90 -4.87
N ARG A 180 7.56 -1.28 -4.29
CA ARG A 180 8.77 -0.86 -5.02
C ARG A 180 9.54 -2.07 -5.55
N HIS A 181 9.74 -3.06 -4.71
CA HIS A 181 10.41 -4.32 -5.06
C HIS A 181 9.69 -4.98 -6.24
N ASN A 182 8.37 -5.14 -6.15
CA ASN A 182 7.56 -5.75 -7.20
C ASN A 182 7.63 -4.95 -8.51
N LEU A 183 7.52 -3.62 -8.45
CA LEU A 183 7.65 -2.76 -9.61
C LEU A 183 9.02 -2.91 -10.29
N ASN A 184 10.10 -2.98 -9.49
CA ASN A 184 11.46 -3.13 -10.00
C ASN A 184 11.68 -4.52 -10.62
N HIS A 185 11.13 -5.58 -10.02
CA HIS A 185 11.13 -6.92 -10.62
C HIS A 185 10.56 -6.90 -12.04
N TYR A 186 9.39 -6.30 -12.24
CA TYR A 186 8.79 -6.20 -13.58
C TYR A 186 9.58 -5.29 -14.53
N ARG A 187 10.18 -4.20 -14.02
CA ARG A 187 11.07 -3.34 -14.84
C ARG A 187 12.30 -4.08 -15.33
N GLU A 188 12.89 -4.93 -14.50
CA GLU A 188 14.04 -5.77 -14.87
C GLU A 188 13.66 -6.77 -15.98
N LEU A 189 12.49 -7.40 -15.87
CA LEU A 189 11.97 -8.28 -16.94
C LEU A 189 11.73 -7.51 -18.24
N CYS A 190 11.19 -6.30 -18.15
CA CYS A 190 10.84 -5.47 -19.28
C CYS A 190 12.04 -4.83 -20.00
N GLY A 191 13.07 -4.44 -19.25
CA GLY A 191 14.16 -3.60 -19.74
C GLY A 191 13.77 -2.11 -19.84
N PRO A 192 14.76 -1.22 -20.02
CA PRO A 192 14.59 0.22 -19.86
C PRO A 192 13.75 0.90 -20.95
N GLN A 193 13.53 0.25 -22.09
CA GLN A 193 12.80 0.82 -23.23
C GLN A 193 11.28 0.64 -23.11
N VAL A 194 10.83 -0.35 -22.32
CA VAL A 194 9.42 -0.69 -22.18
C VAL A 194 8.82 0.13 -21.04
N ARG A 195 7.77 0.89 -21.35
CA ARG A 195 7.07 1.71 -20.36
C ARG A 195 6.22 0.84 -19.44
N VAL A 196 5.96 1.34 -18.24
CA VAL A 196 5.06 0.68 -17.27
C VAL A 196 3.84 1.56 -17.05
N MET A 197 2.66 0.97 -17.23
CA MET A 197 1.39 1.48 -16.74
C MET A 197 1.01 0.75 -15.46
N ALA A 198 0.86 1.47 -14.35
CA ALA A 198 0.36 0.90 -13.10
C ALA A 198 -1.17 0.98 -13.04
N MET A 199 -1.83 -0.15 -12.85
CA MET A 199 -3.27 -0.24 -12.74
C MET A 199 -3.69 0.05 -11.30
N VAL A 200 -4.48 1.12 -11.10
CA VAL A 200 -4.96 1.56 -9.77
C VAL A 200 -6.50 1.60 -9.68
N LYS A 201 -7.17 0.90 -10.61
CA LYS A 201 -8.63 0.73 -10.64
C LYS A 201 -9.18 -0.02 -9.42
N ALA A 202 -10.50 0.08 -9.21
CA ALA A 202 -11.22 -0.55 -8.11
C ALA A 202 -10.64 -0.16 -6.74
N GLY A 203 -10.42 1.14 -6.54
CA GLY A 203 -9.83 1.65 -5.30
C GLY A 203 -8.38 1.19 -5.08
N GLY A 204 -7.60 1.02 -6.16
CA GLY A 204 -6.23 0.49 -6.08
C GLY A 204 -6.22 -0.97 -5.69
N TYR A 205 -7.10 -1.78 -6.31
CA TYR A 205 -7.33 -3.18 -5.95
C TYR A 205 -7.78 -3.33 -4.48
N GLY A 206 -8.44 -2.33 -3.91
CA GLY A 206 -8.80 -2.28 -2.49
C GLY A 206 -7.69 -1.80 -1.56
N SER A 207 -6.50 -1.44 -2.06
CA SER A 207 -5.36 -0.99 -1.23
C SER A 207 -5.28 0.55 -1.08
N GLY A 208 -6.14 1.31 -1.78
CA GLY A 208 -6.18 2.78 -1.72
C GLY A 208 -5.63 3.42 -2.99
N ALA A 209 -6.53 3.86 -3.87
CA ALA A 209 -6.17 4.33 -5.22
C ALA A 209 -5.28 5.57 -5.22
N VAL A 210 -5.58 6.57 -4.38
CA VAL A 210 -4.90 7.87 -4.39
C VAL A 210 -3.46 7.73 -3.92
N GLU A 211 -3.25 7.06 -2.80
CA GLU A 211 -1.92 6.81 -2.23
C GLU A 211 -1.08 5.91 -3.13
N LEU A 212 -1.66 4.86 -3.73
CA LEU A 212 -0.96 4.05 -4.76
C LEU A 212 -0.59 4.89 -5.98
N ALA A 213 -1.51 5.72 -6.48
CA ALA A 213 -1.23 6.60 -7.60
C ALA A 213 -0.11 7.60 -7.28
N ARG A 214 -0.09 8.18 -6.08
CA ARG A 214 1.01 9.06 -5.61
C ARG A 214 2.33 8.29 -5.56
N PHE A 215 2.31 7.08 -5.00
CA PHE A 215 3.48 6.22 -4.93
C PHE A 215 4.03 5.89 -6.32
N PHE A 216 3.19 5.38 -7.24
CA PHE A 216 3.66 5.02 -8.57
C PHE A 216 4.05 6.23 -9.43
N ALA A 217 3.40 7.39 -9.23
CA ALA A 217 3.84 8.65 -9.82
C ALA A 217 5.24 9.05 -9.34
N HIS A 218 5.52 8.92 -8.04
CA HIS A 218 6.86 9.14 -7.48
C HIS A 218 7.88 8.15 -8.01
N GLU A 219 7.49 6.87 -8.17
CA GLU A 219 8.31 5.84 -8.80
C GLU A 219 8.41 6.01 -10.33
N GLN A 220 7.84 7.07 -10.92
CA GLN A 220 7.94 7.43 -12.33
C GLN A 220 7.39 6.35 -13.30
N VAL A 221 6.23 5.76 -12.99
CA VAL A 221 5.49 4.99 -14.00
C VAL A 221 5.02 5.93 -15.11
N ALA A 222 4.99 5.43 -16.35
CA ALA A 222 4.65 6.24 -17.52
C ALA A 222 3.16 6.61 -17.54
N TYR A 223 2.31 5.68 -17.07
CA TYR A 223 0.86 5.82 -17.05
C TYR A 223 0.26 5.24 -15.77
N LEU A 224 -0.90 5.75 -15.40
CA LEU A 224 -1.84 5.12 -14.49
C LEU A 224 -3.06 4.64 -15.27
N GLY A 225 -3.64 3.51 -14.87
CA GLY A 225 -4.86 2.97 -15.47
C GLY A 225 -5.98 2.85 -14.45
N VAL A 226 -7.15 3.42 -14.75
CA VAL A 226 -8.38 3.34 -13.94
C VAL A 226 -9.51 2.67 -14.73
N ALA A 227 -10.53 2.17 -14.04
CA ALA A 227 -11.67 1.54 -14.70
C ALA A 227 -12.62 2.60 -15.28
N TYR A 228 -12.97 3.60 -14.47
CA TYR A 228 -14.00 4.58 -14.77
C TYR A 228 -13.48 6.01 -14.61
N ALA A 229 -14.19 6.96 -15.22
CA ALA A 229 -13.76 8.35 -15.24
C ALA A 229 -13.80 9.01 -13.85
N ASP A 230 -14.71 8.61 -12.98
CA ASP A 230 -14.80 9.10 -11.59
C ASP A 230 -13.55 8.78 -10.77
N GLU A 231 -12.99 7.57 -10.92
CA GLU A 231 -11.70 7.20 -10.34
C GLU A 231 -10.58 8.14 -10.83
N GLY A 232 -10.53 8.40 -12.14
CA GLY A 232 -9.54 9.31 -12.74
C GLY A 232 -9.70 10.75 -12.27
N ILE A 233 -10.95 11.24 -12.17
CA ILE A 233 -11.28 12.57 -11.65
C ILE A 233 -10.80 12.71 -10.21
N GLU A 234 -10.99 11.69 -9.37
CA GLU A 234 -10.51 11.71 -7.99
C GLU A 234 -8.99 11.82 -7.93
N LEU A 235 -8.25 11.04 -8.73
CA LEU A 235 -6.79 11.15 -8.80
C LEU A 235 -6.36 12.59 -9.16
N ARG A 236 -7.05 13.22 -10.11
CA ARG A 236 -6.75 14.59 -10.55
C ARG A 236 -7.03 15.62 -9.47
N ARG A 237 -8.14 15.51 -8.75
CA ARG A 237 -8.46 16.36 -7.58
C ARG A 237 -7.39 16.25 -6.49
N GLN A 238 -6.76 15.08 -6.36
CA GLN A 238 -5.70 14.81 -5.41
C GLN A 238 -4.30 15.24 -5.89
N GLY A 239 -4.21 15.93 -7.03
CA GLY A 239 -2.99 16.52 -7.57
C GLY A 239 -2.13 15.57 -8.42
N ILE A 240 -2.63 14.37 -8.77
CA ILE A 240 -1.89 13.44 -9.64
C ILE A 240 -1.79 14.01 -11.04
N ARG A 241 -0.56 14.10 -11.56
CA ARG A 241 -0.25 14.63 -12.91
C ARG A 241 0.17 13.58 -13.93
N THR A 242 0.55 12.38 -13.49
CA THR A 242 0.87 11.26 -14.40
C THR A 242 -0.30 11.01 -15.37
N PRO A 243 -0.05 10.71 -16.66
CA PRO A 243 -1.09 10.35 -17.61
C PRO A 243 -2.01 9.25 -17.07
N VAL A 244 -3.32 9.40 -17.25
CA VAL A 244 -4.34 8.47 -16.74
C VAL A 244 -5.20 7.99 -17.92
N LEU A 245 -5.13 6.69 -18.21
CA LEU A 245 -6.04 6.01 -19.12
C LEU A 245 -7.29 5.53 -18.36
N VAL A 246 -8.46 5.93 -18.84
CA VAL A 246 -9.76 5.43 -18.39
C VAL A 246 -10.23 4.31 -19.32
N MET A 247 -10.33 3.08 -18.80
CA MET A 247 -10.67 1.89 -19.61
C MET A 247 -12.14 1.84 -20.04
N ASN A 248 -13.05 2.39 -19.24
CA ASN A 248 -14.46 2.50 -19.59
C ASN A 248 -14.92 3.93 -19.33
N PRO A 249 -14.66 4.85 -20.27
CA PRO A 249 -14.94 6.28 -20.08
C PRO A 249 -16.43 6.60 -20.11
N GLU A 250 -17.24 5.80 -20.78
CA GLU A 250 -18.67 6.08 -20.91
C GLU A 250 -19.43 5.90 -19.59
N PRO A 251 -20.52 6.67 -19.37
CA PRO A 251 -21.16 7.64 -20.28
C PRO A 251 -20.57 9.06 -20.18
N VAL A 252 -19.35 9.24 -19.67
CA VAL A 252 -18.78 10.56 -19.42
C VAL A 252 -18.40 11.26 -20.74
N PRO A 253 -18.88 12.49 -21.01
CA PRO A 253 -18.55 13.22 -22.23
C PRO A 253 -17.06 13.57 -22.34
N MET A 254 -16.56 13.67 -23.58
CA MET A 254 -15.16 14.02 -23.87
C MET A 254 -14.74 15.37 -23.27
N GLU A 255 -15.66 16.32 -23.15
CA GLU A 255 -15.45 17.62 -22.49
C GLU A 255 -15.03 17.46 -21.03
N VAL A 256 -15.61 16.48 -20.33
CA VAL A 256 -15.30 16.21 -18.92
C VAL A 256 -13.94 15.53 -18.82
N LEU A 257 -13.65 14.56 -19.69
CA LEU A 257 -12.33 13.90 -19.73
C LEU A 257 -11.23 14.92 -20.03
N HIS A 258 -11.45 15.82 -20.99
CA HIS A 258 -10.53 16.91 -21.32
C HIS A 258 -10.30 17.86 -20.15
N ARG A 259 -11.38 18.28 -19.45
CA ARG A 259 -11.29 19.15 -18.26
C ARG A 259 -10.38 18.58 -17.16
N TYR A 260 -10.38 17.26 -17.00
CA TYR A 260 -9.57 16.57 -16.00
C TYR A 260 -8.31 15.94 -16.59
N HIS A 261 -7.93 16.23 -17.84
CA HIS A 261 -6.76 15.66 -18.51
C HIS A 261 -6.72 14.12 -18.39
N LEU A 262 -7.84 13.47 -18.72
CA LEU A 262 -7.99 12.02 -18.77
C LEU A 262 -7.97 11.55 -20.23
N GLU A 263 -7.28 10.43 -20.49
CA GLU A 263 -7.18 9.81 -21.81
C GLU A 263 -8.19 8.65 -21.91
N ALA A 264 -8.97 8.61 -22.99
CA ALA A 264 -10.12 7.71 -23.12
C ALA A 264 -9.75 6.43 -23.88
N GLU A 265 -10.22 5.27 -23.38
CA GLU A 265 -10.34 4.06 -24.19
C GLU A 265 -11.46 4.26 -25.24
N VAL A 266 -11.14 4.00 -26.52
CA VAL A 266 -12.09 4.03 -27.63
C VAL A 266 -12.19 2.62 -28.20
N TYR A 267 -13.38 2.03 -28.08
CA TYR A 267 -13.57 0.58 -28.26
C TYR A 267 -14.72 0.19 -29.19
N ASP A 268 -15.53 1.15 -29.67
CA ASP A 268 -16.63 0.95 -30.60
C ASP A 268 -16.83 2.16 -31.53
N GLN A 269 -17.70 2.05 -32.53
CA GLN A 269 -17.96 3.13 -33.49
C GLN A 269 -18.49 4.41 -32.84
N ARG A 270 -19.30 4.28 -31.76
CA ARG A 270 -19.91 5.42 -31.08
C ARG A 270 -18.87 6.22 -30.30
N SER A 271 -18.03 5.57 -29.51
CA SER A 271 -16.93 6.20 -28.76
C SER A 271 -15.90 6.80 -29.72
N LEU A 272 -15.65 6.17 -30.87
CA LEU A 272 -14.83 6.73 -31.93
C LEU A 272 -15.44 8.02 -32.50
N GLN A 273 -16.72 8.01 -32.86
CA GLN A 273 -17.38 9.19 -33.40
C GLN A 273 -17.37 10.34 -32.40
N ALA A 274 -17.66 10.08 -31.12
CA ALA A 274 -17.59 11.09 -30.06
C ALA A 274 -16.19 11.69 -29.93
N ALA A 275 -15.12 10.88 -30.02
CA ALA A 275 -13.75 11.35 -29.98
C ALA A 275 -13.38 12.18 -31.23
N LEU A 276 -13.82 11.74 -32.42
CA LEU A 276 -13.59 12.45 -33.68
C LEU A 276 -14.29 13.81 -33.71
N ASP A 277 -15.57 13.85 -33.32
CA ASP A 277 -16.37 15.07 -33.26
C ASP A 277 -15.76 16.07 -32.28
N PHE A 278 -15.32 15.60 -31.11
CA PHE A 278 -14.67 16.45 -30.13
C PHE A 278 -13.32 16.99 -30.63
N ALA A 279 -12.47 16.11 -31.19
CA ALA A 279 -11.16 16.49 -31.70
C ALA A 279 -11.24 17.48 -32.89
N ALA A 280 -12.30 17.41 -33.70
CA ALA A 280 -12.51 18.34 -34.80
C ALA A 280 -12.72 19.79 -34.34
N HIS A 281 -13.20 20.02 -33.12
CA HIS A 281 -13.53 21.34 -32.59
C HIS A 281 -12.58 21.83 -31.48
N VAL A 282 -11.78 20.93 -30.89
CA VAL A 282 -10.89 21.23 -29.76
C VAL A 282 -9.43 20.93 -30.14
N PRO A 283 -8.61 21.95 -30.47
CA PRO A 283 -7.23 21.75 -30.93
C PRO A 283 -6.34 20.97 -29.96
N ASP A 284 -6.57 21.09 -28.66
CA ASP A 284 -5.83 20.40 -27.59
C ASP A 284 -6.59 19.21 -27.01
N ALA A 285 -7.47 18.57 -27.78
CA ALA A 285 -8.21 17.39 -27.36
C ALA A 285 -7.27 16.31 -26.78
N PRO A 286 -7.62 15.64 -25.67
CA PRO A 286 -6.76 14.64 -25.06
C PRO A 286 -6.56 13.48 -26.05
N PRO A 287 -5.39 12.86 -26.09
CA PRO A 287 -5.20 11.71 -26.95
C PRO A 287 -6.08 10.53 -26.47
N VAL A 288 -6.41 9.64 -27.39
CA VAL A 288 -7.21 8.45 -27.13
C VAL A 288 -6.39 7.18 -27.27
N HIS A 289 -6.91 6.09 -26.69
CA HIS A 289 -6.32 4.76 -26.77
C HIS A 289 -7.28 3.82 -27.50
N LEU A 290 -6.90 3.37 -28.70
CA LEU A 290 -7.73 2.48 -29.51
C LEU A 290 -7.66 1.06 -28.97
N LYS A 291 -8.82 0.51 -28.59
CA LYS A 291 -8.95 -0.84 -28.07
C LYS A 291 -9.34 -1.81 -29.17
N LEU A 292 -8.60 -2.89 -29.28
CA LEU A 292 -8.90 -4.01 -30.18
C LEU A 292 -9.35 -5.21 -29.36
N ASP A 293 -10.36 -5.93 -29.87
CA ASP A 293 -10.74 -7.24 -29.36
C ASP A 293 -10.06 -8.33 -30.18
N THR A 294 -9.12 -9.02 -29.55
CA THR A 294 -8.37 -10.10 -30.17
C THR A 294 -8.77 -11.48 -29.66
N GLY A 295 -9.89 -11.60 -28.96
CA GLY A 295 -10.45 -12.87 -28.47
C GLY A 295 -10.87 -12.85 -26.99
N MET A 296 -10.87 -11.68 -26.34
CA MET A 296 -11.42 -11.58 -24.98
C MET A 296 -12.93 -11.37 -25.01
N HIS A 297 -13.48 -10.80 -26.09
CA HIS A 297 -14.92 -10.59 -26.27
C HIS A 297 -15.56 -9.78 -25.14
N ARG A 298 -14.85 -8.75 -24.68
CA ARG A 298 -15.32 -7.80 -23.66
C ARG A 298 -15.58 -6.42 -24.26
N LEU A 299 -14.52 -5.72 -24.66
CA LEU A 299 -14.56 -4.41 -25.32
C LEU A 299 -13.42 -4.36 -26.34
N GLY A 300 -13.66 -3.64 -27.44
CA GLY A 300 -12.68 -3.38 -28.48
C GLY A 300 -13.23 -3.72 -29.86
N PHE A 301 -12.68 -3.05 -30.88
CA PHE A 301 -13.02 -3.33 -32.27
C PHE A 301 -12.61 -4.75 -32.64
N GLN A 302 -13.55 -5.49 -33.22
CA GLN A 302 -13.33 -6.82 -33.76
C GLN A 302 -12.65 -6.75 -35.15
N PRO A 303 -12.04 -7.85 -35.62
CA PRO A 303 -11.38 -7.87 -36.93
C PRO A 303 -12.27 -7.48 -38.11
N ASP A 304 -13.56 -7.79 -38.07
CA ASP A 304 -14.55 -7.44 -39.10
C ASP A 304 -14.99 -5.97 -39.06
N GLU A 305 -14.82 -5.29 -37.91
CA GLU A 305 -15.04 -3.85 -37.77
C GLU A 305 -13.83 -3.02 -38.22
N LEU A 306 -12.67 -3.65 -38.39
CA LEU A 306 -11.42 -2.98 -38.75
C LEU A 306 -11.54 -2.14 -40.04
N PRO A 307 -12.17 -2.59 -41.15
CA PRO A 307 -12.31 -1.76 -42.35
C PRO A 307 -13.04 -0.45 -42.09
N VAL A 308 -14.09 -0.46 -41.26
CA VAL A 308 -14.88 0.72 -40.90
C VAL A 308 -14.06 1.66 -40.02
N LEU A 309 -13.33 1.12 -39.05
CA LEU A 309 -12.40 1.90 -38.22
C LEU A 309 -11.33 2.60 -39.08
N LEU A 310 -10.70 1.87 -40.01
CA LEU A 310 -9.65 2.43 -40.88
C LEU A 310 -10.19 3.55 -41.77
N ASP A 311 -11.39 3.40 -42.31
CA ASP A 311 -12.04 4.43 -43.12
C ASP A 311 -12.28 5.71 -42.32
N ALA A 312 -12.84 5.59 -41.12
CA ALA A 312 -13.07 6.72 -40.22
C ALA A 312 -11.76 7.45 -39.84
N LEU A 313 -10.67 6.70 -39.60
CA LEU A 313 -9.37 7.27 -39.24
C LEU A 313 -8.65 7.96 -40.41
N ARG A 314 -8.82 7.49 -41.67
CA ARG A 314 -8.20 8.12 -42.85
C ARG A 314 -8.64 9.57 -43.04
N HIS A 315 -9.88 9.85 -42.70
CA HIS A 315 -10.50 11.15 -42.94
C HIS A 315 -10.26 12.15 -41.81
N GLN A 316 -9.54 11.78 -40.74
CA GLN A 316 -9.40 12.67 -39.59
C GLN A 316 -8.02 12.69 -38.95
N ARG A 317 -7.29 13.78 -39.19
CA ARG A 317 -5.94 14.02 -38.61
C ARG A 317 -5.96 14.72 -37.26
N ALA A 318 -7.11 15.24 -36.84
CA ALA A 318 -7.25 15.98 -35.58
C ALA A 318 -7.20 15.05 -34.36
N LEU A 319 -7.63 13.80 -34.51
CA LEU A 319 -7.63 12.82 -33.42
C LEU A 319 -6.20 12.32 -33.16
N ARG A 320 -5.69 12.58 -31.96
CA ARG A 320 -4.39 12.05 -31.51
C ARG A 320 -4.59 10.68 -30.87
N THR A 321 -3.86 9.68 -31.35
CA THR A 321 -3.86 8.34 -30.76
C THR A 321 -2.60 8.14 -29.91
N ALA A 322 -2.75 8.06 -28.59
CA ALA A 322 -1.64 7.79 -27.67
C ALA A 322 -1.20 6.33 -27.76
N SER A 323 -2.14 5.39 -27.88
CA SER A 323 -1.82 3.97 -27.98
C SER A 323 -2.86 3.16 -28.74
N ILE A 324 -2.46 1.96 -29.16
CA ILE A 324 -3.32 0.89 -29.64
C ILE A 324 -3.09 -0.31 -28.72
N PHE A 325 -4.16 -0.95 -28.25
CA PHE A 325 -4.01 -2.03 -27.27
C PHE A 325 -5.09 -3.09 -27.29
N SER A 326 -4.76 -4.26 -26.75
CA SER A 326 -5.70 -5.36 -26.49
C SER A 326 -5.49 -5.93 -25.08
N HIS A 327 -6.25 -6.95 -24.68
CA HIS A 327 -6.12 -7.68 -23.43
C HIS A 327 -6.08 -9.20 -23.69
N LEU A 328 -5.11 -9.88 -23.10
CA LEU A 328 -5.00 -11.33 -23.17
C LEU A 328 -6.01 -11.97 -22.21
N ALA A 329 -6.69 -13.02 -22.67
CA ALA A 329 -7.75 -13.66 -21.90
C ALA A 329 -7.23 -14.72 -20.91
N SER A 330 -6.09 -15.33 -21.21
CA SER A 330 -5.59 -16.51 -20.47
C SER A 330 -4.06 -16.55 -20.39
N SER A 331 -3.47 -15.37 -20.24
CA SER A 331 -2.02 -15.17 -20.13
C SER A 331 -1.33 -15.93 -19.00
N GLU A 332 -2.07 -16.41 -18.01
CA GLU A 332 -1.64 -17.12 -16.82
C GLU A 332 -1.74 -18.65 -16.93
N ASP A 333 -2.52 -19.17 -17.89
CA ASP A 333 -2.76 -20.60 -18.08
C ASP A 333 -1.87 -21.17 -19.19
N PRO A 334 -0.89 -22.04 -18.88
CA PRO A 334 -0.06 -22.72 -19.88
C PRO A 334 -0.83 -23.55 -20.90
N VAL A 335 -2.00 -24.06 -20.56
CA VAL A 335 -2.82 -24.85 -21.50
C VAL A 335 -3.33 -23.96 -22.64
N GLN A 336 -3.49 -22.66 -22.39
CA GLN A 336 -4.03 -21.69 -23.35
C GLN A 336 -2.94 -20.85 -24.05
N ASP A 337 -1.68 -21.29 -24.00
CA ASP A 337 -0.56 -20.55 -24.60
C ASP A 337 -0.69 -20.37 -26.12
N ALA A 338 -1.20 -21.39 -26.82
CA ALA A 338 -1.45 -21.29 -28.26
C ALA A 338 -2.49 -20.21 -28.57
N PHE A 339 -3.57 -20.14 -27.79
CA PHE A 339 -4.58 -19.10 -27.93
C PHE A 339 -4.00 -17.72 -27.61
N THR A 340 -3.22 -17.59 -26.53
CA THR A 340 -2.56 -16.33 -26.15
C THR A 340 -1.66 -15.79 -27.27
N ARG A 341 -0.87 -16.66 -27.93
CA ARG A 341 -0.05 -16.26 -29.08
C ARG A 341 -0.90 -15.87 -30.29
N GLN A 342 -2.00 -16.58 -30.55
CA GLN A 342 -2.96 -16.20 -31.59
C GLN A 342 -3.56 -14.80 -31.33
N GLN A 343 -3.90 -14.47 -30.09
CA GLN A 343 -4.36 -13.13 -29.72
C GLN A 343 -3.30 -12.06 -30.02
N LEU A 344 -2.03 -12.35 -29.72
CA LEU A 344 -0.91 -11.44 -29.97
C LEU A 344 -0.64 -11.23 -31.47
N GLU A 345 -0.68 -12.30 -32.28
CA GLU A 345 -0.53 -12.21 -33.73
C GLU A 345 -1.64 -11.39 -34.37
N ARG A 346 -2.90 -11.65 -33.98
CA ARG A 346 -4.05 -10.87 -34.41
C ARG A 346 -3.90 -9.39 -34.03
N PHE A 347 -3.47 -9.11 -32.80
CA PHE A 347 -3.22 -7.75 -32.33
C PHE A 347 -2.20 -7.03 -33.20
N ARG A 348 -1.06 -7.68 -33.50
CA ARG A 348 -0.01 -7.10 -34.34
C ARG A 348 -0.51 -6.79 -35.75
N CYS A 349 -1.27 -7.71 -36.36
CA CYS A 349 -1.84 -7.50 -37.68
C CYS A 349 -2.79 -6.28 -37.71
N MET A 350 -3.75 -6.24 -36.79
CA MET A 350 -4.72 -5.15 -36.71
C MET A 350 -4.05 -3.80 -36.37
N ALA A 351 -3.12 -3.78 -35.41
CA ALA A 351 -2.39 -2.57 -35.05
C ALA A 351 -1.52 -2.05 -36.20
N SER A 352 -0.87 -2.94 -36.96
CA SER A 352 -0.10 -2.56 -38.16
C SER A 352 -0.99 -1.87 -39.20
N ALA A 353 -2.16 -2.45 -39.49
CA ALA A 353 -3.11 -1.86 -40.44
C ALA A 353 -3.58 -0.45 -40.01
N ILE A 354 -3.78 -0.23 -38.70
CA ILE A 354 -4.13 1.08 -38.16
C ILE A 354 -2.95 2.06 -38.32
N MET A 355 -1.74 1.63 -37.97
CA MET A 355 -0.53 2.47 -38.06
C MET A 355 -0.17 2.84 -39.51
N GLU A 356 -0.51 2.01 -40.51
CA GLU A 356 -0.39 2.37 -41.93
C GLU A 356 -1.30 3.56 -42.31
N VAL A 357 -2.43 3.74 -41.62
CA VAL A 357 -3.36 4.84 -41.86
C VAL A 357 -2.99 6.10 -41.07
N ILE A 358 -2.71 5.96 -39.77
CA ILE A 358 -2.51 7.11 -38.87
C ILE A 358 -1.04 7.51 -38.70
N GLY A 359 -0.12 6.71 -39.23
CA GLY A 359 1.32 6.90 -39.11
C GLY A 359 1.93 6.28 -37.84
N PRO A 360 3.28 6.28 -37.74
CA PRO A 360 3.99 5.81 -36.56
C PRO A 360 3.80 6.78 -35.38
N GLY A 361 3.84 6.27 -34.15
CA GLY A 361 3.75 7.11 -32.94
C GLY A 361 2.98 6.49 -31.79
N PRO A 362 1.80 5.87 -32.01
CA PRO A 362 1.05 5.25 -30.93
C PRO A 362 1.84 4.14 -30.26
N LEU A 363 1.78 4.08 -28.93
CA LEU A 363 2.34 2.96 -28.17
C LEU A 363 1.53 1.68 -28.42
N LEU A 364 2.19 0.54 -28.51
CA LEU A 364 1.54 -0.76 -28.55
C LEU A 364 1.66 -1.45 -27.19
N HIS A 365 0.53 -1.91 -26.64
CA HIS A 365 0.55 -2.67 -25.39
C HIS A 365 -0.52 -3.74 -25.30
N ILE A 366 -0.17 -4.93 -24.82
CA ILE A 366 -1.14 -6.03 -24.66
C ILE A 366 -0.92 -6.83 -23.38
N ALA A 367 0.33 -6.91 -22.89
CA ALA A 367 0.67 -7.65 -21.68
C ALA A 367 0.02 -7.08 -20.40
N ASN A 368 -0.64 -7.97 -19.66
CA ASN A 368 -0.94 -7.83 -18.23
C ASN A 368 0.22 -8.40 -17.39
N SER A 369 0.13 -8.38 -16.06
CA SER A 369 1.19 -8.90 -15.16
C SER A 369 1.67 -10.31 -15.54
N ALA A 370 0.77 -11.25 -15.82
CA ALA A 370 1.17 -12.62 -16.16
C ALA A 370 1.91 -12.71 -17.50
N ALA A 371 1.45 -11.94 -18.49
CA ALA A 371 2.06 -11.94 -19.80
C ALA A 371 3.46 -11.31 -19.84
N VAL A 372 3.75 -10.33 -18.96
CA VAL A 372 5.10 -9.75 -18.86
C VAL A 372 6.15 -10.84 -18.61
N THR A 373 5.80 -11.81 -17.76
CA THR A 373 6.70 -12.89 -17.37
C THR A 373 6.69 -14.03 -18.37
N ARG A 374 5.50 -14.45 -18.82
CA ARG A 374 5.35 -15.66 -19.65
C ARG A 374 5.58 -15.44 -21.15
N PHE A 375 5.38 -14.22 -21.65
CA PHE A 375 5.45 -13.89 -23.08
C PHE A 375 6.29 -12.63 -23.31
N PRO A 376 7.63 -12.73 -23.33
CA PRO A 376 8.52 -11.60 -23.62
C PRO A 376 8.15 -10.82 -24.89
N GLU A 377 7.66 -11.52 -25.91
CA GLU A 377 7.20 -10.97 -27.18
C GLU A 377 5.95 -10.07 -27.06
N ALA A 378 5.19 -10.16 -25.96
CA ALA A 378 3.97 -9.39 -25.70
C ALA A 378 4.22 -8.07 -24.95
N ARG A 379 5.47 -7.79 -24.53
CA ARG A 379 5.84 -6.60 -23.75
C ARG A 379 5.73 -5.30 -24.56
N LEU A 380 6.07 -5.36 -25.85
CA LEU A 380 5.93 -4.28 -26.83
C LEU A 380 6.45 -2.93 -26.29
N ASP A 381 5.72 -1.83 -26.44
CA ASP A 381 6.18 -0.49 -26.01
C ASP A 381 5.82 -0.17 -24.56
N MET A 382 4.77 -0.82 -24.03
CA MET A 382 4.29 -0.61 -22.67
C MET A 382 3.60 -1.86 -22.11
N VAL A 383 3.75 -2.09 -20.81
CA VAL A 383 3.07 -3.18 -20.08
C VAL A 383 2.10 -2.61 -19.05
N ARG A 384 1.03 -3.36 -18.75
CA ARG A 384 0.03 -2.97 -17.74
C ARG A 384 0.11 -3.87 -16.53
N LEU A 385 0.64 -3.35 -15.44
CA LEU A 385 0.84 -4.10 -14.20
C LEU A 385 -0.30 -3.83 -13.23
N GLY A 386 -1.00 -4.88 -12.81
CA GLY A 386 -2.04 -4.83 -11.79
C GLY A 386 -1.62 -5.67 -10.59
N ILE A 387 -2.19 -6.87 -10.45
CA ILE A 387 -1.98 -7.74 -9.29
C ILE A 387 -0.51 -8.08 -9.00
N GLY A 388 0.35 -8.09 -10.03
CA GLY A 388 1.78 -8.31 -9.86
C GLY A 388 2.44 -7.26 -8.96
N LEU A 389 1.95 -6.02 -8.97
CA LEU A 389 2.44 -4.96 -8.08
C LEU A 389 2.11 -5.26 -6.60
N HIS A 390 1.10 -6.07 -6.35
CA HIS A 390 0.62 -6.48 -5.01
C HIS A 390 1.24 -7.79 -4.52
N GLY A 391 2.24 -8.33 -5.24
CA GLY A 391 2.99 -9.50 -4.79
C GLY A 391 2.44 -10.84 -5.26
N ILE A 392 1.64 -10.85 -6.34
CA ILE A 392 1.02 -12.06 -6.87
C ILE A 392 1.47 -12.25 -8.32
N GLY A 393 2.32 -13.25 -8.56
CA GLY A 393 2.91 -13.54 -9.87
C GLY A 393 2.00 -14.41 -10.76
N ALA A 394 2.44 -14.63 -12.01
CA ALA A 394 1.79 -15.51 -12.97
C ALA A 394 1.77 -16.97 -12.54
N ASN A 395 2.75 -17.37 -11.73
CA ASN A 395 2.92 -18.72 -11.22
C ASN A 395 3.62 -18.70 -9.85
N ALA A 396 3.75 -19.86 -9.23
CA ALA A 396 4.36 -19.99 -7.90
C ALA A 396 5.83 -19.54 -7.86
N ALA A 397 6.60 -19.79 -8.91
CA ALA A 397 8.01 -19.42 -8.97
C ALA A 397 8.18 -17.89 -9.02
N GLU A 398 7.40 -17.20 -9.84
CA GLU A 398 7.41 -15.73 -9.87
C GLU A 398 6.85 -15.14 -8.57
N THR A 399 5.77 -15.72 -8.03
CA THR A 399 5.21 -15.27 -6.74
C THR A 399 6.24 -15.32 -5.61
N ALA A 400 7.14 -16.30 -5.61
CA ALA A 400 8.22 -16.39 -4.63
C ALA A 400 9.31 -15.31 -4.79
N LEU A 401 9.38 -14.63 -5.94
CA LEU A 401 10.28 -13.50 -6.19
C LEU A 401 9.63 -12.15 -5.86
N LEU A 402 8.32 -12.12 -5.64
CA LEU A 402 7.56 -10.93 -5.31
C LEU A 402 7.29 -10.86 -3.80
N LEU A 403 7.00 -9.66 -3.31
CA LEU A 403 6.66 -9.40 -1.91
C LEU A 403 5.17 -9.04 -1.80
N PRO A 404 4.35 -9.77 -1.02
CA PRO A 404 2.99 -9.36 -0.72
C PRO A 404 2.97 -7.97 -0.09
N ALA A 405 2.15 -7.07 -0.60
CA ALA A 405 2.13 -5.69 -0.13
C ALA A 405 1.11 -5.45 1.00
N GLU A 406 0.08 -6.28 1.11
CA GLU A 406 -1.05 -6.02 2.00
C GLU A 406 -1.04 -6.83 3.31
N THR A 407 -1.41 -6.15 4.39
CA THR A 407 -1.80 -6.78 5.66
C THR A 407 -3.15 -6.25 6.11
N LEU A 408 -4.16 -7.14 6.16
CA LEU A 408 -5.44 -6.83 6.79
C LEU A 408 -5.42 -7.34 8.23
N ARG A 409 -5.48 -6.41 9.18
CA ARG A 409 -5.50 -6.74 10.60
C ARG A 409 -6.62 -6.03 11.33
N THR A 410 -7.02 -6.63 12.44
CA THR A 410 -7.99 -6.10 13.39
C THR A 410 -7.48 -6.28 14.81
N VAL A 411 -8.28 -5.91 15.81
CA VAL A 411 -7.98 -6.08 17.23
C VAL A 411 -9.04 -6.91 17.93
N ILE A 412 -8.69 -7.60 19.01
CA ILE A 412 -9.67 -8.29 19.85
C ILE A 412 -10.49 -7.23 20.60
N ALA A 413 -11.79 -7.16 20.34
CA ALA A 413 -12.70 -6.26 21.06
C ALA A 413 -13.06 -6.82 22.44
N GLN A 414 -13.31 -8.13 22.52
CA GLN A 414 -13.69 -8.81 23.74
C GLN A 414 -13.29 -10.29 23.67
N VAL A 415 -13.01 -10.89 24.83
CA VAL A 415 -12.87 -12.34 24.98
C VAL A 415 -13.97 -12.86 25.91
N LYS A 416 -14.56 -14.01 25.57
CA LYS A 416 -15.64 -14.66 26.34
C LYS A 416 -15.36 -16.14 26.56
N GLU A 417 -15.65 -16.61 27.76
CA GLU A 417 -15.77 -18.04 28.05
C GLU A 417 -17.20 -18.48 27.75
N ILE A 418 -17.35 -19.57 26.99
CA ILE A 418 -18.63 -20.11 26.56
C ILE A 418 -18.78 -21.54 27.13
N PRO A 419 -19.82 -21.82 27.94
CA PRO A 419 -20.09 -23.16 28.44
C PRO A 419 -20.36 -24.17 27.33
N ALA A 420 -20.12 -25.46 27.61
CA ALA A 420 -20.54 -26.53 26.71
C ALA A 420 -22.08 -26.53 26.57
N GLY A 421 -22.57 -26.74 25.35
CA GLY A 421 -23.99 -26.75 25.01
C GLY A 421 -24.54 -25.42 24.50
N ASP A 422 -23.83 -24.30 24.74
CA ASP A 422 -24.26 -22.99 24.27
C ASP A 422 -24.05 -22.79 22.77
N THR A 423 -24.73 -21.77 22.23
CA THR A 423 -24.75 -21.48 20.79
C THR A 423 -24.35 -20.05 20.48
N ILE A 424 -23.74 -19.82 19.32
CA ILE A 424 -23.04 -18.58 18.97
C ILE A 424 -23.54 -18.01 17.64
N GLY A 425 -23.75 -16.70 17.62
CA GLY A 425 -24.08 -15.90 16.44
C GLY A 425 -25.50 -16.13 15.89
N TYR A 426 -25.79 -15.46 14.77
CA TYR A 426 -27.11 -15.52 14.12
C TYR A 426 -27.50 -16.95 13.73
N GLY A 427 -28.78 -17.28 13.97
CA GLY A 427 -29.33 -18.60 13.70
C GLY A 427 -28.76 -19.70 14.58
N ARG A 428 -28.03 -19.36 15.66
CA ARG A 428 -27.41 -20.33 16.58
C ARG A 428 -26.50 -21.33 15.84
N ARG A 429 -25.84 -20.87 14.78
CA ARG A 429 -25.05 -21.71 13.86
C ARG A 429 -23.68 -22.13 14.43
N GLY A 430 -23.12 -21.39 15.38
CA GLY A 430 -22.00 -21.86 16.17
C GLY A 430 -22.49 -22.68 17.37
N LYS A 431 -21.78 -23.75 17.73
CA LYS A 431 -22.11 -24.60 18.88
C LYS A 431 -20.85 -24.91 19.68
N ALA A 432 -20.90 -24.68 20.99
CA ALA A 432 -19.84 -25.04 21.91
C ALA A 432 -19.99 -26.51 22.33
N ALA A 433 -19.35 -27.44 21.62
CA ALA A 433 -19.40 -28.86 21.98
C ALA A 433 -18.69 -29.17 23.31
N LYS A 434 -17.75 -28.31 23.70
CA LYS A 434 -16.99 -28.31 24.96
C LYS A 434 -16.88 -26.86 25.44
N PRO A 435 -16.46 -26.60 26.70
CA PRO A 435 -16.14 -25.25 27.12
C PRO A 435 -15.13 -24.65 26.13
N MET A 436 -15.44 -23.45 25.63
CA MET A 436 -14.63 -22.80 24.60
C MET A 436 -14.41 -21.33 24.92
N ARG A 437 -13.30 -20.79 24.44
CA ARG A 437 -12.96 -19.37 24.57
C ARG A 437 -13.10 -18.69 23.22
N LEU A 438 -13.87 -17.61 23.15
CA LEU A 438 -14.11 -16.84 21.93
C LEU A 438 -13.51 -15.46 22.00
N ALA A 439 -12.83 -15.05 20.94
CA ALA A 439 -12.50 -13.65 20.69
C ALA A 439 -13.53 -13.05 19.72
N ILE A 440 -14.00 -11.84 20.03
CA ILE A 440 -14.87 -11.05 19.17
C ILE A 440 -14.01 -10.01 18.48
N LEU A 441 -14.09 -9.99 17.16
CA LEU A 441 -13.30 -9.11 16.30
C LEU A 441 -14.22 -8.11 15.60
N PRO A 442 -13.87 -6.80 15.55
CA PRO A 442 -14.63 -5.75 14.88
C PRO A 442 -14.37 -5.78 13.37
N ILE A 443 -14.61 -6.95 12.76
CA ILE A 443 -14.59 -7.16 11.32
C ILE A 443 -15.73 -8.09 10.91
N GLY A 444 -16.54 -7.68 9.94
CA GLY A 444 -17.68 -8.42 9.44
C GLY A 444 -17.83 -8.32 7.92
N TYR A 445 -18.97 -8.78 7.40
CA TYR A 445 -19.18 -8.84 5.95
C TYR A 445 -19.27 -7.46 5.29
N ALA A 446 -19.63 -6.40 6.03
CA ALA A 446 -19.62 -5.06 5.49
C ALA A 446 -18.21 -4.42 5.46
N ASP A 447 -17.21 -5.04 6.10
CA ASP A 447 -15.78 -4.69 5.96
C ASP A 447 -15.13 -5.38 4.76
N GLY A 448 -15.77 -6.41 4.21
CA GLY A 448 -15.18 -7.31 3.22
C GLY A 448 -14.71 -8.65 3.78
N PHE A 449 -15.12 -9.04 5.00
CA PHE A 449 -14.89 -10.41 5.52
C PHE A 449 -16.15 -11.28 5.24
N PRO A 450 -16.19 -12.05 4.14
CA PRO A 450 -17.46 -12.51 3.60
C PRO A 450 -18.22 -13.45 4.54
N ARG A 451 -19.55 -13.39 4.45
CA ARG A 451 -20.42 -14.24 5.25
C ARG A 451 -20.20 -15.74 5.03
N SER A 452 -19.73 -16.11 3.83
CA SER A 452 -19.34 -17.48 3.49
C SER A 452 -18.21 -18.02 4.38
N LEU A 453 -17.37 -17.16 4.97
CA LEU A 453 -16.30 -17.55 5.89
C LEU A 453 -16.79 -17.89 7.31
N GLY A 454 -18.10 -17.89 7.57
CA GLY A 454 -18.65 -18.36 8.85
C GLY A 454 -18.44 -19.85 9.09
N GLU A 455 -18.78 -20.29 10.30
CA GLU A 455 -18.89 -21.71 10.68
C GLU A 455 -17.58 -22.50 10.46
N GLY A 456 -16.43 -21.92 10.78
CA GLY A 456 -15.12 -22.57 10.73
C GLY A 456 -14.46 -22.55 9.36
N ARG A 457 -15.09 -21.97 8.33
CA ARG A 457 -14.51 -21.87 6.98
C ARG A 457 -13.45 -20.76 6.90
N GLY A 458 -13.65 -19.69 7.66
CA GLY A 458 -12.71 -18.59 7.82
C GLY A 458 -11.65 -18.85 8.87
N LEU A 459 -10.53 -18.12 8.74
CA LEU A 459 -9.40 -18.21 9.65
C LEU A 459 -8.79 -16.82 9.85
N VAL A 460 -8.40 -16.51 11.08
CA VAL A 460 -7.52 -15.39 11.42
C VAL A 460 -6.33 -15.91 12.23
N TYR A 461 -5.31 -15.09 12.45
CA TYR A 461 -4.13 -15.45 13.21
C TYR A 461 -3.94 -14.50 14.39
N ILE A 462 -3.85 -15.06 15.59
CA ILE A 462 -3.65 -14.33 16.86
C ILE A 462 -2.40 -14.93 17.52
N HIS A 463 -1.40 -14.10 17.82
CA HIS A 463 -0.09 -14.56 18.32
C HIS A 463 0.50 -15.70 17.47
N HIS A 464 0.47 -15.54 16.14
CA HIS A 464 0.91 -16.53 15.14
C HIS A 464 0.16 -17.87 15.15
N ARG A 465 -0.95 -17.98 15.89
CA ARG A 465 -1.77 -19.19 15.95
C ARG A 465 -3.08 -19.02 15.19
N PRO A 466 -3.49 -20.05 14.41
CA PRO A 466 -4.73 -20.00 13.66
C PRO A 466 -5.94 -20.08 14.60
N ALA A 467 -6.88 -19.15 14.42
CA ALA A 467 -8.15 -19.06 15.13
C ALA A 467 -9.30 -19.15 14.11
N PRO A 468 -10.00 -20.28 14.01
CA PRO A 468 -11.11 -20.46 13.07
C PRO A 468 -12.35 -19.68 13.49
N THR A 469 -13.15 -19.25 12.51
CA THR A 469 -14.42 -18.55 12.78
C THR A 469 -15.45 -19.46 13.44
N VAL A 470 -16.32 -18.90 14.28
CA VAL A 470 -17.38 -19.64 14.98
C VAL A 470 -18.73 -18.99 14.73
N GLY A 471 -19.67 -19.79 14.22
CA GLY A 471 -21.01 -19.32 13.86
C GLY A 471 -21.02 -18.40 12.64
N SER A 472 -22.13 -17.67 12.45
CA SER A 472 -22.28 -16.77 11.31
C SER A 472 -21.38 -15.53 11.47
N ILE A 473 -20.78 -15.07 10.37
CA ILE A 473 -20.21 -13.71 10.33
C ILE A 473 -21.34 -12.68 10.39
N CYS A 474 -21.20 -11.68 11.24
CA CYS A 474 -22.15 -10.57 11.38
C CYS A 474 -21.74 -9.39 10.48
N MET A 475 -22.56 -8.32 10.47
CA MET A 475 -22.30 -7.15 9.63
C MET A 475 -20.96 -6.49 9.94
N ASP A 476 -20.67 -6.29 11.23
CA ASP A 476 -19.53 -5.51 11.71
C ASP A 476 -18.57 -6.31 12.60
N MET A 477 -18.93 -7.56 12.91
CA MET A 477 -18.16 -8.39 13.83
C MET A 477 -18.15 -9.85 13.43
N CYS A 478 -17.14 -10.57 13.90
CA CYS A 478 -17.10 -12.02 13.86
C CYS A 478 -16.56 -12.57 15.18
N MET A 479 -16.82 -13.86 15.41
CA MET A 479 -16.30 -14.59 16.55
C MET A 479 -15.32 -15.64 16.04
N VAL A 480 -14.20 -15.80 16.73
CA VAL A 480 -13.18 -16.82 16.42
C VAL A 480 -12.85 -17.64 17.66
N ASP A 481 -12.58 -18.92 17.47
CA ASP A 481 -12.18 -19.82 18.53
C ASP A 481 -10.73 -19.54 18.93
N VAL A 482 -10.55 -19.14 20.18
CA VAL A 482 -9.25 -18.87 20.82
C VAL A 482 -9.01 -19.82 21.99
N THR A 483 -9.68 -20.97 22.00
CA THR A 483 -9.44 -22.02 22.99
C THR A 483 -7.98 -22.48 22.90
N GLY A 484 -7.25 -22.36 24.00
CA GLY A 484 -5.81 -22.62 24.06
C GLY A 484 -4.95 -21.45 23.58
N ILE A 485 -5.53 -20.36 23.07
CA ILE A 485 -4.81 -19.13 22.70
C ILE A 485 -4.85 -18.12 23.85
N ASP A 486 -3.68 -17.86 24.46
CA ASP A 486 -3.54 -16.83 25.48
C ASP A 486 -3.55 -15.45 24.83
N CYS A 487 -4.73 -14.86 24.79
CA CYS A 487 -4.99 -13.54 24.22
C CYS A 487 -5.94 -12.73 25.10
N ARG A 488 -5.91 -11.41 24.91
CA ARG A 488 -6.71 -10.42 25.64
C ARG A 488 -7.27 -9.34 24.70
N PRO A 489 -8.32 -8.60 25.11
CA PRO A 489 -8.77 -7.44 24.36
C PRO A 489 -7.61 -6.46 24.07
N GLY A 490 -7.59 -5.94 22.84
CA GLY A 490 -6.53 -5.09 22.32
C GLY A 490 -5.40 -5.83 21.57
N ASP A 491 -5.27 -7.15 21.72
CA ASP A 491 -4.31 -7.93 20.93
C ASP A 491 -4.68 -7.93 19.44
N THR A 492 -3.67 -8.00 18.57
CA THR A 492 -3.85 -8.00 17.11
C THR A 492 -4.35 -9.36 16.62
N ALA A 493 -5.32 -9.33 15.70
CA ALA A 493 -5.75 -10.47 14.90
C ALA A 493 -5.51 -10.18 13.41
N ILE A 494 -4.79 -11.07 12.73
CA ILE A 494 -4.40 -10.92 11.32
C ILE A 494 -5.34 -11.75 10.45
N VAL A 495 -5.97 -11.14 9.45
CA VAL A 495 -6.80 -11.86 8.46
C VAL A 495 -5.91 -12.40 7.33
N PHE A 496 -5.06 -11.54 6.78
CA PHE A 496 -3.98 -11.90 5.87
C PHE A 496 -2.82 -10.90 6.02
N SER A 497 -1.62 -11.35 5.66
CA SER A 497 -0.35 -10.62 5.76
C SER A 497 0.70 -11.29 4.86
N PRO A 498 1.92 -10.77 4.70
CA PRO A 498 2.99 -11.50 4.00
C PRO A 498 3.25 -12.92 4.56
N ALA A 499 3.12 -13.12 5.88
CA ALA A 499 3.26 -14.44 6.50
C ALA A 499 2.04 -15.36 6.27
N HIS A 500 0.88 -14.77 6.01
CA HIS A 500 -0.40 -15.45 5.77
C HIS A 500 -1.05 -14.86 4.51
N PRO A 501 -0.53 -15.21 3.32
CA PRO A 501 -0.77 -14.45 2.09
C PRO A 501 -2.24 -14.46 1.68
N VAL A 502 -2.67 -13.39 1.02
CA VAL A 502 -4.08 -13.20 0.59
C VAL A 502 -4.58 -14.35 -0.31
N GLN A 503 -3.69 -15.06 -1.01
CA GLN A 503 -3.99 -16.27 -1.78
C GLN A 503 -4.61 -17.38 -0.91
N GLU A 504 -4.22 -17.53 0.36
CA GLU A 504 -4.88 -18.47 1.27
C GLU A 504 -6.29 -17.99 1.64
N HIS A 505 -6.43 -16.69 1.93
CA HIS A 505 -7.72 -16.09 2.25
C HIS A 505 -8.71 -16.25 1.08
N ALA A 506 -8.27 -15.95 -0.14
CA ALA A 506 -9.06 -16.10 -1.37
C ALA A 506 -9.51 -17.55 -1.60
N ARG A 507 -8.62 -18.54 -1.37
CA ARG A 507 -8.99 -19.97 -1.45
C ARG A 507 -10.11 -20.33 -0.46
N ARG A 508 -10.08 -19.80 0.76
CA ARG A 508 -11.15 -20.03 1.76
C ARG A 508 -12.46 -19.33 1.38
N MET A 509 -12.37 -18.17 0.73
CA MET A 509 -13.53 -17.49 0.14
C MET A 509 -14.11 -18.23 -1.07
N GLY A 510 -13.34 -19.15 -1.69
CA GLY A 510 -13.71 -19.84 -2.92
C GLY A 510 -13.49 -18.99 -4.17
N THR A 511 -12.48 -18.10 -4.15
CA THR A 511 -12.22 -17.15 -5.24
C THR A 511 -10.72 -16.87 -5.44
N ILE A 512 -10.41 -15.86 -6.25
CA ILE A 512 -9.09 -15.38 -6.63
C ILE A 512 -8.64 -14.19 -5.76
N PRO A 513 -7.31 -13.94 -5.63
CA PRO A 513 -6.77 -12.83 -4.83
C PRO A 513 -7.29 -11.45 -5.21
N TYR A 514 -7.61 -11.24 -6.50
CA TYR A 514 -8.21 -9.99 -6.98
C TYR A 514 -9.49 -9.65 -6.23
N GLU A 515 -10.42 -10.60 -6.11
CA GLU A 515 -11.69 -10.39 -5.42
C GLU A 515 -11.48 -10.26 -3.91
N ALA A 516 -10.55 -11.01 -3.32
CA ALA A 516 -10.24 -10.90 -1.91
C ALA A 516 -9.76 -9.50 -1.50
N LEU A 517 -8.92 -8.86 -2.31
CA LEU A 517 -8.43 -7.51 -2.04
C LEU A 517 -9.50 -6.45 -2.34
N THR A 518 -10.19 -6.54 -3.47
CA THR A 518 -11.22 -5.54 -3.86
C THR A 518 -12.49 -5.63 -3.02
N ALA A 519 -12.76 -6.76 -2.36
CA ALA A 519 -13.90 -6.91 -1.46
C ALA A 519 -13.76 -6.07 -0.18
N ILE A 520 -12.55 -5.60 0.16
CA ILE A 520 -12.34 -4.83 1.39
C ILE A 520 -12.99 -3.46 1.25
N SER A 521 -13.98 -3.21 2.10
CA SER A 521 -14.84 -2.02 2.03
C SER A 521 -14.07 -0.74 2.31
N PRO A 522 -14.38 0.40 1.66
CA PRO A 522 -13.78 1.71 1.95
C PRO A 522 -13.85 2.15 3.41
N ARG A 523 -14.74 1.56 4.23
CA ARG A 523 -14.81 1.82 5.68
C ARG A 523 -13.58 1.34 6.45
N VAL A 524 -12.85 0.36 5.91
CA VAL A 524 -11.58 -0.09 6.48
C VAL A 524 -10.52 0.95 6.15
N LYS A 525 -9.84 1.49 7.16
CA LYS A 525 -8.80 2.50 6.94
C LYS A 525 -7.59 1.88 6.23
N ARG A 526 -7.07 2.55 5.20
CA ARG A 526 -5.81 2.18 4.53
C ARG A 526 -4.66 2.97 5.14
N VAL A 527 -3.54 2.30 5.40
CA VAL A 527 -2.33 2.91 5.96
C VAL A 527 -1.14 2.45 5.14
N PHE A 528 -0.40 3.38 4.56
CA PHE A 528 0.80 3.09 3.79
C PHE A 528 1.99 3.11 4.75
N VAL A 529 2.70 1.99 4.83
CA VAL A 529 3.83 1.81 5.75
C VAL A 529 5.14 1.76 4.97
N GLN A 530 6.16 2.41 5.51
CA GLN A 530 7.56 2.17 5.13
C GLN A 530 8.06 1.09 6.08
N GLU A 531 8.52 -0.02 5.50
CA GLU A 531 9.01 -1.17 6.28
C GLU A 531 10.43 -0.93 6.81
#